data_AF-A0A7C7VZ03-F1
#
_entry.id   AF-A0A7C7VZ03-F1
#
_cell.length_a   1.000
_cell.length_b   1.000
_cell.length_c   1.000
_cell.angle_alpha   90.00
_cell.angle_beta   90.00
_cell.angle_gamma   90.00
#
_symmetry.space_group_name_H-M   'P 1'
#
loop_
_entity.id
_entity.type
_entity.pdbx_description
1 polymer ?
#
loop_
_entity_poly.entity_id
_entity_poly.type
_entity_poly.pdbx_seq_one_letter_code
_entity_poly.pdbx_strand_id
1 'polypeptide(L)'
;MRIRPGKNGMVHTMVEDTGPGILPEHQTQIFQPFYQIDTAAIYPHDGLGIGLSLARDIINLHGGEIWVKSEWGSGSIFNFTLPPAERQRDAE
;
A
#
# COMPACT_ATOMS: atom_id res chain seq x y z
N MET A 1 2.86 9.69 -6.78
CA MET A 1 1.76 9.66 -5.79
C MET A 1 0.66 10.62 -6.21
N ARG A 2 -0.61 10.20 -6.12
CA ARG A 2 -1.80 11.01 -6.45
C ARG A 2 -2.78 10.93 -5.27
N ILE A 3 -3.44 12.04 -4.94
CA ILE A 3 -4.43 12.13 -3.86
C ILE A 3 -5.75 12.62 -4.45
N ARG A 4 -6.88 12.01 -4.05
CA ARG A 4 -8.23 12.37 -4.51
C ARG A 4 -9.25 12.19 -3.37
N PRO A 5 -10.42 12.83 -3.45
CA PRO A 5 -11.55 12.49 -2.59
C PRO A 5 -11.94 11.01 -2.77
N GLY A 6 -12.04 10.29 -1.66
CA GLY A 6 -12.56 8.93 -1.57
C GLY A 6 -14.06 8.93 -1.23
N LYS A 7 -14.63 7.73 -1.09
CA LYS A 7 -16.02 7.56 -0.64
C LYS A 7 -16.13 7.89 0.85
N ASN A 8 -17.34 8.24 1.31
CA ASN A 8 -17.66 8.44 2.73
C ASN A 8 -16.77 9.48 3.45
N GLY A 9 -16.35 10.53 2.74
CA GLY A 9 -15.51 11.59 3.31
C GLY A 9 -14.04 11.20 3.50
N MET A 10 -13.62 10.02 3.03
CA MET A 10 -12.23 9.58 3.09
C MET A 10 -11.34 10.31 2.06
N VAL A 11 -10.03 10.28 2.29
CA VAL A 11 -9.00 10.68 1.33
C VAL A 11 -8.44 9.42 0.69
N HIS A 12 -8.49 9.30 -0.64
CA HIS A 12 -7.91 8.20 -1.41
C HIS A 12 -6.55 8.58 -1.97
N THR A 13 -5.53 7.81 -1.62
CA THR A 13 -4.16 7.98 -2.08
C THR A 13 -3.74 6.81 -2.96
N MET A 14 -3.03 7.12 -4.03
CA MET A 14 -2.47 6.16 -5.00
C MET A 14 -0.96 6.37 -5.13
N VAL A 15 -0.21 5.29 -4.99
CA VAL A 15 1.23 5.22 -5.25
C VAL A 15 1.44 4.24 -6.41
N GLU A 16 1.97 4.75 -7.51
CA GLU A 16 2.15 4.02 -8.76
C GLU A 16 3.65 3.81 -8.99
N ASP A 17 4.05 2.59 -9.30
CA ASP A 17 5.38 2.20 -9.72
C ASP A 17 5.36 1.57 -11.12
N THR A 18 6.53 1.47 -11.75
CA THR A 18 6.71 0.88 -13.09
C THR A 18 7.59 -0.38 -13.03
N GLY A 19 7.61 -1.06 -11.87
CA GLY A 19 8.35 -2.28 -11.65
C GLY A 19 7.73 -3.50 -12.36
N PRO A 20 8.15 -4.73 -12.01
CA PRO A 20 7.70 -5.95 -12.67
C PRO A 20 6.22 -6.29 -12.41
N GLY A 21 5.55 -5.58 -11.48
CA GLY A 21 4.20 -5.94 -11.05
C GLY A 21 4.16 -7.17 -10.15
N ILE A 22 2.94 -7.61 -9.83
CA ILE A 22 2.65 -8.64 -8.82
C ILE A 22 1.59 -9.59 -9.39
N LEU A 23 1.91 -10.88 -9.47
CA LEU A 23 0.97 -11.90 -9.92
C LEU A 23 -0.26 -11.99 -8.99
N PRO A 24 -1.47 -12.28 -9.51
CA PRO A 24 -2.71 -12.28 -8.73
C PRO A 24 -2.66 -13.10 -7.43
N GLU A 25 -1.99 -14.25 -7.44
CA GLU A 25 -1.82 -15.14 -6.28
C GLU A 25 -1.05 -14.50 -5.11
N HIS A 26 -0.21 -13.50 -5.40
CA HIS A 26 0.62 -12.82 -4.40
C HIS A 26 -0.03 -11.54 -3.88
N GLN A 27 -0.96 -10.93 -4.61
CA GLN A 27 -1.48 -9.58 -4.32
C GLN A 27 -2.13 -9.44 -2.92
N THR A 28 -2.71 -10.51 -2.39
CA THR A 28 -3.22 -10.52 -1.01
C THR A 28 -2.14 -10.89 0.01
N GLN A 29 -1.21 -11.76 -0.37
CA GLN A 29 -0.18 -12.30 0.51
C GLN A 29 0.93 -11.29 0.83
N ILE A 30 1.21 -10.33 -0.07
CA ILE A 30 2.23 -9.28 0.12
C ILE A 30 2.00 -8.39 1.35
N PHE A 31 0.79 -8.38 1.92
CA PHE A 31 0.48 -7.65 3.16
C PHE A 31 0.72 -8.49 4.42
N GLN A 32 1.11 -9.75 4.31
CA GLN A 32 1.47 -10.60 5.44
C GLN A 32 2.90 -10.29 5.90
N PRO A 33 3.17 -10.29 7.21
CA PRO A 33 4.51 -10.08 7.73
C PRO A 33 5.44 -11.20 7.26
N PHE A 34 6.69 -10.82 6.92
CA PHE A 34 7.73 -11.73 6.43
C PHE A 34 7.44 -12.40 5.09
N TYR A 35 6.34 -12.05 4.43
CA TYR A 35 6.04 -12.56 3.11
C TYR A 35 6.91 -11.87 2.07
N GLN A 36 7.61 -12.66 1.28
CA GLN A 36 8.38 -12.20 0.13
C GLN A 36 8.05 -13.10 -1.04
N ILE A 37 7.83 -12.48 -2.21
CA ILE A 37 7.72 -13.23 -3.45
C ILE A 37 9.13 -13.71 -3.77
N ASP A 38 9.30 -15.02 -3.85
CA ASP A 38 10.58 -15.66 -4.12
C ASP A 38 11.01 -15.37 -5.57
N THR A 39 11.53 -14.16 -5.76
CA THR A 39 12.11 -13.66 -7.00
C THR A 39 13.64 -13.74 -6.94
N ALA A 40 14.17 -14.61 -6.07
CA ALA A 40 15.60 -14.75 -5.77
C ALA A 40 16.50 -14.94 -7.01
N ALA A 41 15.92 -15.34 -8.15
CA ALA A 41 16.61 -15.44 -9.42
C ALA A 41 16.82 -14.09 -10.16
N ILE A 42 16.12 -13.01 -9.80
CA ILE A 42 16.05 -11.76 -10.60
C ILE A 42 16.55 -10.55 -9.81
N TYR A 43 16.24 -10.42 -8.51
CA TYR A 43 16.75 -9.33 -7.66
C TYR A 43 16.90 -9.80 -6.20
N PRO A 44 18.11 -9.84 -5.63
CA PRO A 44 18.26 -10.02 -4.18
C PRO A 44 17.70 -8.77 -3.49
N HIS A 45 16.54 -8.91 -2.85
CA HIS A 45 15.93 -7.85 -2.08
C HIS A 45 16.37 -7.99 -0.61
N ASP A 46 17.11 -7.00 -0.10
CA ASP A 46 17.65 -6.95 1.27
C ASP A 46 16.57 -6.59 2.34
N GLY A 47 15.31 -6.90 2.05
CA GLY A 47 14.17 -6.56 2.90
C GLY A 47 13.72 -7.75 3.74
N LEU A 48 13.17 -7.51 4.92
CA LEU A 48 12.56 -8.55 5.77
C LEU A 48 11.09 -8.85 5.41
N GLY A 49 10.49 -8.15 4.44
CA GLY A 49 9.07 -8.30 4.10
C GLY A 49 8.11 -7.73 5.16
N ILE A 50 8.51 -6.63 5.84
CA ILE A 50 7.73 -6.02 6.95
C ILE A 50 7.00 -4.75 6.49
N GLY A 51 7.48 -4.07 5.44
CA GLY A 51 6.98 -2.74 5.07
C GLY A 51 5.49 -2.68 4.79
N LEU A 52 4.97 -3.60 3.96
CA LEU A 52 3.55 -3.61 3.58
C LEU A 52 2.63 -4.10 4.70
N SER A 53 3.07 -5.04 5.54
CA SER A 53 2.29 -5.46 6.71
C SER A 53 2.16 -4.30 7.70
N LEU A 54 3.25 -3.59 7.97
CA LEU A 54 3.23 -2.41 8.84
C LEU A 54 2.36 -1.29 8.26
N ALA A 55 2.47 -1.02 6.96
CA ALA A 55 1.63 -0.03 6.30
C ALA A 55 0.13 -0.36 6.44
N ARG A 56 -0.24 -1.63 6.25
CA ARG A 56 -1.61 -2.10 6.46
C ARG A 56 -2.06 -1.89 7.89
N ASP A 57 -1.24 -2.25 8.87
CA ASP A 57 -1.59 -2.09 10.28
C ASP A 57 -1.78 -0.62 10.65
N ILE A 58 -0.86 0.26 10.23
CA ILE A 58 -0.98 1.72 10.43
C ILE A 58 -2.27 2.25 9.80
N ILE A 59 -2.54 1.90 8.54
CA ILE A 59 -3.72 2.40 7.82
C ILE A 59 -5.01 1.92 8.47
N ASN A 60 -5.08 0.63 8.83
CA ASN A 60 -6.23 0.04 9.50
C ASN A 60 -6.46 0.67 10.89
N LEU A 61 -5.39 0.93 11.66
CA LEU A 61 -5.47 1.61 12.96
C LEU A 61 -6.04 3.03 12.85
N HIS A 62 -5.82 3.69 11.71
CA HIS A 62 -6.40 5.01 11.42
C HIS A 62 -7.80 4.91 10.77
N GLY A 63 -8.44 3.73 10.75
CA GLY A 63 -9.77 3.51 10.18
C GLY A 63 -9.80 3.49 8.66
N GLY A 64 -8.64 3.33 8.02
CA GLY A 64 -8.48 3.22 6.58
C GLY A 64 -8.51 1.79 6.05
N GLU A 65 -8.26 1.67 4.74
CA GLU A 65 -8.05 0.40 4.05
C GLU A 65 -6.91 0.56 3.04
N ILE A 66 -6.11 -0.49 2.84
CA ILE A 66 -5.06 -0.55 1.80
C ILE A 66 -5.28 -1.77 0.89
N TRP A 67 -5.07 -1.59 -0.41
CA TRP A 67 -5.12 -2.65 -1.41
C TRP A 67 -4.16 -2.35 -2.56
N VAL A 68 -3.89 -3.36 -3.39
CA VAL A 68 -3.07 -3.22 -4.60
C VAL A 68 -3.90 -3.52 -5.84
N LYS A 69 -3.58 -2.83 -6.93
CA LYS A 69 -3.95 -3.22 -8.30
C LYS A 69 -2.64 -3.36 -9.06
N SER A 70 -2.36 -4.55 -9.55
CA SER A 70 -1.12 -4.80 -10.29
C SER A 70 -1.36 -5.79 -11.42
N GLU A 71 -0.55 -5.65 -12.45
CA GLU A 71 -0.46 -6.56 -13.58
C GLU A 71 1.03 -6.84 -13.83
N TRP A 72 1.36 -8.11 -14.03
CA TRP A 72 2.73 -8.53 -14.28
C TRP A 72 3.26 -7.90 -15.58
N GLY A 73 4.42 -7.27 -15.50
CA GLY A 73 5.06 -6.51 -16.59
C GLY A 73 4.62 -5.05 -16.72
N SER A 74 3.59 -4.61 -15.98
CA SER A 74 3.00 -3.26 -16.11
C SER A 74 3.16 -2.39 -14.86
N GLY A 75 3.75 -2.91 -13.78
CA GLY A 75 3.91 -2.22 -12.51
C GLY A 75 2.76 -2.44 -11.53
N SER A 76 2.73 -1.64 -10.46
CA SER A 76 1.70 -1.73 -9.42
C SER A 76 1.17 -0.37 -9.00
N ILE A 77 -0.08 -0.36 -8.57
CA ILE A 77 -0.73 0.79 -7.94
C ILE A 77 -1.18 0.36 -6.55
N PHE A 78 -0.47 0.83 -5.53
CA PHE A 78 -0.86 0.71 -4.13
C PHE A 78 -1.85 1.82 -3.81
N ASN A 79 -3.01 1.43 -3.30
CA ASN A 79 -4.11 2.32 -3.00
C ASN A 79 -4.40 2.25 -1.51
N PHE A 80 -4.64 3.39 -0.88
CA PHE A 80 -5.20 3.38 0.46
C PHE A 80 -6.14 4.55 0.72
N THR A 81 -7.04 4.37 1.68
CA THR A 81 -7.93 5.41 2.19
C THR A 81 -7.59 5.74 3.63
N LEU A 82 -7.74 7.00 4.00
CA LEU A 82 -7.68 7.45 5.39
C LEU A 82 -8.77 8.52 5.63
N PRO A 83 -9.31 8.62 6.84
CA PRO A 83 -10.05 9.80 7.25
C PRO A 83 -9.19 11.06 7.08
N PRO A 84 -9.78 12.22 6.74
CA PRO A 84 -9.04 13.47 6.71
C PRO A 84 -8.55 13.80 8.13
N ALA A 85 -7.33 14.32 8.23
CA ALA A 85 -6.82 14.80 9.51
C ALA A 85 -7.74 15.90 10.04
N GLU A 86 -8.11 15.81 11.32
CA GLU A 86 -8.70 16.95 12.00
C GLU A 86 -7.67 18.08 11.99
N ARG A 87 -8.07 19.26 11.52
CA ARG A 87 -7.24 20.45 11.73
C ARG A 87 -7.15 20.66 13.23
N GLN A 88 -5.99 20.40 13.82
CA GLN A 88 -5.67 20.95 15.11
C GLN A 88 -5.84 22.46 14.99
N ARG A 89 -6.84 22.99 15.70
CA ARG A 89 -6.87 24.42 15.98
C ARG A 89 -5.78 24.59 17.02
N ASP A 90 -4.65 25.15 16.62
CA ASP A 90 -3.65 25.59 17.57
C ASP A 90 -4.36 26.50 18.58
N ALA A 91 -4.26 26.15 19.86
CA ALA A 91 -4.77 26.98 20.93
C ALA A 91 -3.94 28.28 20.95
N GLU A 92 -4.62 29.42 20.88
CA GLU A 92 -4.06 30.76 21.12
C GLU A 92 -3.33 30.86 22.46
#